data_AF-A0A2G4I152-F1
#
_entry.id   AF-A0A2G4I152-F1
#
_cell.length_a   1.000
_cell.length_b   1.000
_cell.length_c   1.000
_cell.angle_alpha   90.00
_cell.angle_beta   90.00
_cell.angle_gamma   90.00
#
_symmetry.space_group_name_H-M   'P 1'
#
loop_
_entity.id
_entity.type
_entity.pdbx_description
1 polymer ?
#
loop_
_entity_poly.entity_id
_entity_poly.type
_entity_poly.pdbx_seq_one_letter_code
_entity_poly.pdbx_strand_id
1 'polypeptide(L)'
;MKYRQPVVSISPFIVWVSCLLFVCQSCERINKEKNENLEVAVQFAALQSELLSVVECVDEIADQSNGNGISSTVNTTFLGKNGLLELVDSTYQDGDGIEFFISFSDPSLPFSQAQKSMDGKYRAGKIWVKIVSHYQENSAIAEVKIDKGMRYSVGITTDNPREFVLSMTLVRVLKKTFDIKVGKLSQIGISDPVQLTGQCSLEKVVGITIPGILGDHYLFNGKGLISEADGHNFSWAIALPLLKKMEPGCAVVCVKGVVDLNDDKDNKRINIDYDPFENEACDRFVRATIAGKIIDFEIE
;
A
#
# COMPACT_ATOMS: atom_id res chain seq x y z
N MET A 1 7.63 -101.39 7.26
CA MET A 1 7.06 -100.24 8.02
C MET A 1 5.72 -99.88 7.40
N LYS A 2 4.61 -100.31 8.04
CA LYS A 2 3.59 -99.45 8.70
C LYS A 2 3.02 -98.37 7.76
N TYR A 3 1.99 -98.67 6.95
CA TYR A 3 0.53 -98.67 7.20
C TYR A 3 -0.16 -97.30 7.38
N ARG A 4 -1.28 -97.17 6.64
CA ARG A 4 -2.49 -96.32 6.80
C ARG A 4 -2.59 -95.02 6.01
N GLN A 5 -3.58 -95.00 5.09
CA GLN A 5 -4.36 -93.82 4.71
C GLN A 5 -5.20 -93.32 5.92
N PRO A 6 -5.58 -92.03 5.99
CA PRO A 6 -6.99 -91.70 5.74
C PRO A 6 -7.32 -90.26 5.23
N VAL A 7 -8.36 -90.19 4.40
CA VAL A 7 -9.63 -89.42 4.47
C VAL A 7 -9.78 -88.17 5.41
N VAL A 8 -10.23 -87.06 4.78
CA VAL A 8 -11.12 -85.93 5.21
C VAL A 8 -10.64 -84.89 6.24
N SER A 9 -10.80 -83.60 5.89
CA SER A 9 -11.40 -82.57 6.75
C SER A 9 -11.76 -81.29 5.97
N ILE A 10 -12.96 -80.75 6.22
CA ILE A 10 -13.54 -79.50 5.71
C ILE A 10 -13.48 -78.45 6.85
N SER A 11 -13.52 -77.16 6.48
CA SER A 11 -14.03 -75.98 7.22
C SER A 11 -12.96 -75.03 7.82
N PRO A 12 -13.29 -73.75 8.14
CA PRO A 12 -13.90 -72.69 7.31
C PRO A 12 -13.25 -71.29 7.52
N PHE A 13 -13.85 -70.24 6.95
CA PHE A 13 -13.74 -68.81 7.33
C PHE A 13 -12.43 -68.06 7.02
N ILE A 14 -12.52 -67.06 6.14
CA ILE A 14 -12.49 -65.62 6.48
C ILE A 14 -12.70 -64.80 5.19
N VAL A 15 -13.80 -64.06 5.17
CA VAL A 15 -14.11 -62.97 4.24
C VAL A 15 -13.28 -61.75 4.65
N TRP A 16 -12.44 -61.20 3.77
CA TRP A 16 -11.98 -59.82 3.89
C TRP A 16 -12.17 -59.08 2.57
N VAL A 17 -13.25 -58.30 2.56
CA VAL A 17 -13.46 -57.11 1.74
C VAL A 17 -12.42 -56.08 2.14
N SER A 18 -11.70 -55.50 1.18
CA SER A 18 -11.10 -54.15 1.28
C SER A 18 -10.67 -53.74 -0.13
N CYS A 19 -11.56 -53.08 -0.84
CA CYS A 19 -11.56 -51.63 -1.00
C CYS A 19 -10.46 -51.16 -1.97
N LEU A 20 -10.85 -51.06 -3.24
CA LEU A 20 -10.30 -50.08 -4.17
C LEU A 20 -10.26 -48.71 -3.47
N LEU A 21 -9.09 -48.32 -2.99
CA LEU A 21 -8.77 -46.92 -2.76
C LEU A 21 -8.40 -46.34 -4.13
N PHE A 22 -9.44 -46.04 -4.92
CA PHE A 22 -9.35 -44.88 -5.80
C PHE A 22 -9.09 -43.71 -4.88
N VAL A 23 -7.82 -43.33 -4.77
CA VAL A 23 -7.45 -42.01 -4.29
C VAL A 23 -8.04 -41.06 -5.32
N CYS A 24 -9.28 -40.64 -5.09
CA CYS A 24 -9.75 -39.35 -5.54
C CYS A 24 -8.79 -38.35 -4.91
N GLN A 25 -7.67 -38.08 -5.58
CA GLN A 25 -7.07 -36.77 -5.49
C GLN A 25 -8.21 -35.85 -5.90
N SER A 26 -8.88 -35.27 -4.91
CA SER A 26 -9.61 -34.05 -5.09
C SER A 26 -8.55 -33.06 -5.57
N CYS A 27 -8.34 -33.06 -6.88
CA CYS A 27 -7.89 -31.89 -7.60
C CYS A 27 -9.05 -30.94 -7.38
N GLU A 28 -9.05 -30.28 -6.22
CA GLU A 28 -9.80 -29.06 -6.00
C GLU A 28 -9.32 -28.17 -7.12
N ARG A 29 -10.10 -28.21 -8.20
CA ARG A 29 -10.06 -27.25 -9.26
C ARG A 29 -10.21 -25.94 -8.50
N ILE A 30 -9.10 -25.20 -8.39
CA ILE A 30 -9.10 -23.84 -7.88
C ILE A 30 -10.04 -23.11 -8.82
N ASN A 31 -11.32 -23.10 -8.48
CA ASN A 31 -12.27 -22.19 -9.04
C ASN A 31 -11.67 -20.84 -8.66
N LYS A 32 -11.11 -20.16 -9.68
CA LYS A 32 -10.96 -18.71 -9.67
C LYS A 32 -12.37 -18.10 -9.61
N GLU A 33 -13.12 -18.39 -8.55
CA GLU A 33 -14.12 -17.45 -8.11
C GLU A 33 -13.32 -16.22 -7.73
N LYS A 34 -13.49 -15.18 -8.55
CA LYS A 34 -13.05 -13.82 -8.26
C LYS A 34 -13.62 -13.50 -6.88
N ASN A 35 -12.80 -13.61 -5.84
CA ASN A 35 -13.22 -13.27 -4.50
C ASN A 35 -13.16 -11.74 -4.44
N GLU A 36 -14.28 -11.09 -4.77
CA GLU A 36 -14.39 -9.62 -4.86
C GLU A 36 -13.82 -8.94 -3.59
N ASN A 37 -14.07 -9.52 -2.42
CA ASN A 37 -13.51 -9.05 -1.14
C ASN A 37 -11.98 -9.11 -1.08
N LEU A 38 -11.35 -10.12 -1.69
CA LEU A 38 -9.90 -10.20 -1.77
C LEU A 38 -9.36 -9.12 -2.71
N GLU A 39 -10.03 -8.86 -3.82
CA GLU A 39 -9.62 -7.83 -4.78
C GLU A 39 -9.69 -6.42 -4.15
N VAL A 40 -10.76 -6.13 -3.41
CA VAL A 40 -10.86 -4.89 -2.62
C VAL A 40 -9.72 -4.77 -1.61
N ALA A 41 -9.37 -5.87 -0.92
CA ALA A 41 -8.25 -5.87 0.03
C ALA A 41 -6.89 -5.60 -0.65
N VAL A 42 -6.64 -6.21 -1.81
CA VAL A 42 -5.42 -5.99 -2.60
C VAL A 42 -5.35 -4.55 -3.11
N GLN A 43 -6.43 -4.03 -3.69
CA GLN A 43 -6.50 -2.65 -4.16
C GLN A 43 -6.31 -1.66 -3.00
N PHE A 44 -6.94 -1.91 -1.85
CA PHE A 44 -6.75 -1.09 -0.65
C PHE A 44 -5.29 -1.03 -0.21
N ALA A 45 -4.60 -2.17 -0.11
CA ALA A 45 -3.21 -2.22 0.31
C ALA A 45 -2.28 -1.45 -0.65
N ALA A 46 -2.54 -1.55 -1.97
CA ALA A 46 -1.82 -0.77 -2.97
C ALA A 46 -2.05 0.74 -2.84
N LEU A 47 -3.31 1.17 -2.69
CA LEU A 47 -3.66 2.58 -2.52
C LEU A 47 -3.11 3.14 -1.19
N GLN A 48 -3.19 2.38 -0.10
CA GLN A 48 -2.64 2.77 1.19
C GLN A 48 -1.12 2.95 1.11
N SER A 49 -0.39 1.99 0.53
CA SER A 49 1.06 2.12 0.32
C SER A 49 1.40 3.38 -0.48
N GLU A 50 0.63 3.69 -1.52
CA GLU A 50 0.88 4.87 -2.33
C GLU A 50 0.57 6.18 -1.59
N LEU A 51 -0.52 6.23 -0.83
CA LEU A 51 -0.85 7.39 0.00
C LEU A 51 0.31 7.79 0.91
N LEU A 52 0.87 6.84 1.67
CA LEU A 52 2.02 7.14 2.56
C LEU A 52 3.22 7.64 1.78
N SER A 53 3.49 7.03 0.62
CA SER A 53 4.67 7.35 -0.16
C SER A 53 4.59 8.76 -0.77
N VAL A 54 3.39 9.19 -1.17
CA VAL A 54 3.17 10.59 -1.59
C VAL A 54 3.32 11.55 -0.42
N VAL A 55 2.76 11.24 0.75
CA VAL A 55 2.89 12.09 1.94
C VAL A 55 4.36 12.25 2.33
N GLU A 56 5.15 11.18 2.33
CA GLU A 56 6.59 11.23 2.59
C GLU A 56 7.33 12.12 1.59
N CYS A 57 7.03 11.99 0.29
CA CYS A 57 7.66 12.82 -0.72
C CYS A 57 7.33 14.31 -0.54
N VAL A 58 6.06 14.60 -0.25
CA VAL A 58 5.60 15.98 -0.03
C VAL A 58 6.22 16.55 1.24
N ASP A 59 6.24 15.80 2.36
CA ASP A 59 6.82 16.27 3.61
C ASP A 59 8.32 16.56 3.45
N GLU A 60 9.08 15.66 2.83
CA GLU A 60 10.53 15.84 2.68
C GLU A 60 10.90 17.04 1.78
N ILE A 61 10.14 17.30 0.71
CA ILE A 61 10.33 18.53 -0.09
C ILE A 61 9.93 19.76 0.72
N ALA A 62 8.77 19.70 1.36
CA ALA A 62 8.18 20.86 2.02
C ALA A 62 8.94 21.28 3.28
N ASP A 63 9.54 20.34 4.04
CA ASP A 63 10.36 20.60 5.24
C ASP A 63 11.64 21.41 4.90
N GLN A 64 12.07 21.41 3.63
CA GLN A 64 13.18 22.20 3.11
C GLN A 64 12.80 23.65 2.76
N SER A 65 11.53 24.02 2.83
CA SER A 65 11.10 25.42 2.73
C SER A 65 11.49 26.21 3.98
N ASN A 66 11.57 27.53 3.85
CA ASN A 66 11.86 28.45 4.95
C ASN A 66 10.85 29.62 4.95
N GLY A 67 11.03 30.57 5.86
CA GLY A 67 10.15 31.74 6.00
C GLY A 67 10.02 32.60 4.73
N ASN A 68 10.95 32.49 3.77
CA ASN A 68 10.86 33.22 2.50
C ASN A 68 10.21 32.41 1.37
N GLY A 69 10.06 31.09 1.55
CA GLY A 69 9.55 30.18 0.53
C GLY A 69 10.44 28.96 0.31
N ILE A 70 10.51 28.47 -0.93
CA ILE A 70 11.25 27.28 -1.32
C ILE A 70 12.27 27.59 -2.42
N SER A 71 13.47 27.02 -2.30
CA SER A 71 14.56 27.24 -3.26
C SER A 71 14.47 26.26 -4.43
N SER A 72 15.00 26.64 -5.60
CA SER A 72 15.23 25.70 -6.71
C SER A 72 16.36 24.70 -6.43
N THR A 73 17.15 24.94 -5.38
CA THR A 73 18.26 24.07 -4.94
C THR A 73 17.84 23.03 -3.88
N VAL A 74 16.55 22.70 -3.81
CA VAL A 74 16.04 21.67 -2.92
C VAL A 74 16.72 20.34 -3.21
N ASN A 75 17.05 19.61 -2.15
CA ASN A 75 17.61 18.28 -2.28
C ASN A 75 16.49 17.31 -2.70
N THR A 76 16.55 16.85 -3.95
CA THR A 76 15.62 15.88 -4.53
C THR A 76 16.20 14.48 -4.64
N THR A 77 17.38 14.21 -4.05
CA THR A 77 18.10 12.93 -4.24
C THR A 77 17.29 11.71 -3.81
N PHE A 78 16.38 11.88 -2.85
CA PHE A 78 15.49 10.81 -2.37
C PHE A 78 14.42 10.41 -3.39
N LEU A 79 14.09 11.27 -4.37
CA LEU A 79 13.13 10.98 -5.43
C LEU A 79 13.71 10.08 -6.54
N GLY A 80 15.03 9.82 -6.51
CA GLY A 80 15.76 9.16 -7.60
C GLY A 80 16.44 10.18 -8.53
N LYS A 81 17.26 9.70 -9.47
CA LYS A 81 18.11 10.57 -10.32
C LYS A 81 17.31 11.50 -11.24
N ASN A 82 16.09 11.11 -11.58
CA ASN A 82 15.21 11.85 -12.47
C ASN A 82 14.18 12.72 -11.73
N GLY A 83 14.17 12.69 -10.40
CA GLY A 83 13.24 13.48 -9.59
C GLY A 83 13.73 14.92 -9.46
N LEU A 84 12.85 15.87 -9.80
CA LEU A 84 13.13 17.30 -9.75
C LEU A 84 11.91 18.10 -9.28
N LEU A 85 12.17 19.34 -8.88
CA LEU A 85 11.16 20.29 -8.45
C LEU A 85 10.94 21.34 -9.55
N GLU A 86 9.70 21.49 -10.03
CA GLU A 86 9.31 22.56 -10.94
C GLU A 86 8.52 23.61 -10.16
N LEU A 87 9.13 24.76 -9.89
CA LEU A 87 8.49 25.84 -9.15
C LEU A 87 7.50 26.60 -10.04
N VAL A 88 6.27 26.76 -9.57
CA VAL A 88 5.26 27.65 -10.14
C VAL A 88 5.27 28.97 -9.38
N ASP A 89 5.23 28.87 -8.05
CA ASP A 89 5.44 29.95 -7.11
C ASP A 89 6.41 29.50 -6.01
N SER A 90 7.38 30.34 -5.71
CA SER A 90 8.49 30.02 -4.83
C SER A 90 8.51 30.81 -3.54
N THR A 91 7.66 31.83 -3.37
CA THR A 91 7.74 32.74 -2.21
C THR A 91 6.42 32.90 -1.49
N TYR A 92 6.48 33.28 -0.21
CA TYR A 92 5.30 33.69 0.57
C TYR A 92 5.10 35.22 0.58
N GLN A 93 5.89 35.99 -0.17
CA GLN A 93 6.03 37.44 0.02
C GLN A 93 4.92 38.26 -0.64
N ASP A 94 4.26 37.71 -1.66
CA ASP A 94 3.12 38.31 -2.34
C ASP A 94 1.78 38.07 -1.62
N GLY A 95 1.82 37.31 -0.51
CA GLY A 95 0.64 36.99 0.30
C GLY A 95 -0.10 35.74 -0.16
N ASP A 96 0.41 35.05 -1.19
CA ASP A 96 -0.06 33.74 -1.60
C ASP A 96 0.88 32.63 -1.06
N GLY A 97 0.44 31.38 -1.20
CA GLY A 97 1.23 30.20 -0.81
C GLY A 97 2.20 29.76 -1.90
N ILE A 98 3.21 28.98 -1.55
CA ILE A 98 4.13 28.41 -2.55
C ILE A 98 3.46 27.27 -3.34
N GLU A 99 3.82 27.12 -4.60
CA GLU A 99 3.20 26.16 -5.52
C GLU A 99 4.26 25.52 -6.41
N PHE A 100 4.25 24.20 -6.53
CA PHE A 100 5.25 23.47 -7.31
C PHE A 100 4.75 22.10 -7.78
N PHE A 101 5.46 21.55 -8.76
CA PHE A 101 5.35 20.14 -9.12
C PHE A 101 6.57 19.36 -8.63
N ILE A 102 6.31 18.22 -8.01
CA ILE A 102 7.31 17.16 -7.89
C ILE A 102 7.24 16.36 -9.19
N SER A 103 8.24 16.54 -10.04
CA SER A 103 8.31 15.91 -11.36
C SER A 103 9.26 14.72 -11.34
N PHE A 104 8.80 13.64 -11.94
CA PHE A 104 9.60 12.45 -12.21
C PHE A 104 9.83 12.36 -13.73
N SER A 105 10.34 11.21 -14.20
CA SER A 105 10.57 10.99 -15.62
C SER A 105 9.28 11.00 -16.46
N ASP A 106 9.46 11.07 -17.78
CA ASP A 106 8.36 10.95 -18.75
C ASP A 106 7.59 9.61 -18.59
N PRO A 107 6.27 9.65 -18.35
CA PRO A 107 5.44 8.46 -18.17
C PRO A 107 5.18 7.68 -19.47
N SER A 108 5.66 8.16 -20.62
CA SER A 108 5.65 7.42 -21.88
C SER A 108 6.86 6.49 -22.06
N LEU A 109 7.89 6.63 -21.23
CA LEU A 109 9.10 5.81 -21.28
C LEU A 109 9.02 4.63 -20.29
N PRO A 110 9.64 3.49 -20.63
CA PRO A 110 9.75 2.37 -19.70
C PRO A 110 10.56 2.78 -18.46
N PHE A 111 10.23 2.18 -17.32
CA PHE A 111 10.95 2.44 -16.09
C PHE A 111 12.38 1.91 -16.15
N SER A 112 13.28 2.66 -15.53
CA SER A 112 14.72 2.40 -15.48
C SER A 112 15.26 2.60 -14.07
N GLN A 113 16.45 2.07 -13.79
CA GLN A 113 17.09 2.22 -12.48
C GLN A 113 17.32 3.67 -12.06
N ALA A 114 17.35 4.63 -13.00
CA ALA A 114 17.47 6.05 -12.68
C ALA A 114 16.22 6.63 -12.00
N GLN A 115 15.06 5.99 -12.15
CA GLN A 115 13.78 6.42 -11.58
C GLN A 115 13.49 5.84 -10.20
N LYS A 116 14.34 4.94 -9.70
CA LYS A 116 14.14 4.32 -8.39
C LYS A 116 14.39 5.35 -7.29
N SER A 117 13.34 5.69 -6.55
CA SER A 117 13.41 6.54 -5.37
C SER A 117 13.94 5.76 -4.16
N MET A 118 14.29 6.46 -3.08
CA MET A 118 14.85 5.85 -1.86
C MET A 118 13.87 4.92 -1.13
N ASP A 119 12.56 5.11 -1.31
CA ASP A 119 11.53 4.21 -0.80
C ASP A 119 11.43 2.89 -1.59
N GLY A 120 12.25 2.72 -2.62
CA GLY A 120 12.33 1.51 -3.44
C GLY A 120 11.36 1.48 -4.62
N LYS A 121 10.50 2.49 -4.77
CA LYS A 121 9.54 2.58 -5.87
C LYS A 121 10.11 3.33 -7.06
N TYR A 122 9.69 2.93 -8.26
CA TYR A 122 9.96 3.63 -9.51
C TYR A 122 8.79 4.56 -9.81
N ARG A 123 9.08 5.79 -10.26
CA ARG A 123 8.07 6.81 -10.52
C ARG A 123 8.21 7.49 -11.87
N ALA A 124 7.10 7.93 -12.42
CA ALA A 124 7.02 8.84 -13.57
C ALA A 124 5.82 9.78 -13.42
N GLY A 125 5.75 10.82 -14.26
CA GLY A 125 4.69 11.84 -14.21
C GLY A 125 4.94 12.90 -13.14
N LYS A 126 3.87 13.53 -12.64
CA LYS A 126 3.96 14.70 -11.74
C LYS A 126 2.98 14.65 -10.58
N ILE A 127 3.36 15.29 -9.48
CA ILE A 127 2.52 15.57 -8.32
C ILE A 127 2.47 17.08 -8.15
N TRP A 128 1.28 17.68 -8.09
CA TRP A 128 1.11 19.08 -7.78
C TRP A 128 0.95 19.31 -6.28
N VAL A 129 1.63 20.33 -5.76
CA VAL A 129 1.62 20.69 -4.35
C VAL A 129 1.47 22.19 -4.21
N LYS A 130 0.58 22.63 -3.32
CA LYS A 130 0.46 24.02 -2.89
C LYS A 130 0.53 24.10 -1.37
N ILE A 131 1.40 24.95 -0.84
CA ILE A 131 1.54 25.16 0.60
C ILE A 131 1.05 26.56 0.95
N VAL A 132 -0.04 26.63 1.73
CA VAL A 132 -0.79 27.87 1.99
C VAL A 132 -0.05 28.80 2.95
N SER A 133 0.78 28.26 3.84
CA SER A 133 1.55 29.02 4.83
C SER A 133 2.93 28.40 5.03
N HIS A 134 3.76 29.00 5.90
CA HIS A 134 5.09 28.48 6.21
C HIS A 134 5.01 27.02 6.70
N TYR A 135 5.55 26.09 5.91
CA TYR A 135 5.37 24.66 6.16
C TYR A 135 5.92 24.18 7.52
N GLN A 136 6.92 24.88 8.05
CA GLN A 136 7.52 24.53 9.33
C GLN A 136 6.65 24.91 10.55
N GLU A 137 5.60 25.71 10.35
CA GLU A 137 4.68 26.11 11.40
C GLU A 137 3.63 25.04 11.70
N ASN A 138 3.15 25.00 12.94
CA ASN A 138 1.98 24.21 13.28
C ASN A 138 0.74 24.81 12.58
N SER A 139 -0.19 23.96 12.20
CA SER A 139 -1.35 24.26 11.35
C SER A 139 -1.02 24.61 9.90
N ALA A 140 0.23 24.44 9.45
CA ALA A 140 0.56 24.62 8.06
C ALA A 140 -0.20 23.63 7.18
N ILE A 141 -0.74 24.13 6.06
CA ILE A 141 -1.60 23.36 5.15
C ILE A 141 -0.85 23.17 3.84
N ALA A 142 -0.72 21.92 3.41
CA ALA A 142 -0.32 21.55 2.06
C ALA A 142 -1.48 20.84 1.33
N GLU A 143 -1.87 21.38 0.19
CA GLU A 143 -2.80 20.76 -0.74
C GLU A 143 -2.00 19.95 -1.76
N VAL A 144 -2.41 18.70 -1.98
CA VAL A 144 -1.72 17.79 -2.89
C VAL A 144 -2.73 17.23 -3.89
N LYS A 145 -2.36 17.28 -5.17
CA LYS A 145 -3.21 16.83 -6.27
C LYS A 145 -2.41 16.07 -7.32
N ILE A 146 -3.01 14.99 -7.80
CA ILE A 146 -2.55 14.21 -8.93
C ILE A 146 -3.76 14.03 -9.85
N ASP A 147 -3.81 14.84 -10.90
CA ASP A 147 -4.84 14.73 -11.93
C ASP A 147 -4.46 13.71 -13.00
N LYS A 148 -5.45 13.20 -13.72
CA LYS A 148 -5.23 12.26 -14.85
C LYS A 148 -4.24 12.81 -15.89
N GLY A 149 -4.22 14.12 -16.11
CA GLY A 149 -3.28 14.77 -17.03
C GLY A 149 -1.81 14.74 -16.58
N MET A 150 -1.55 14.57 -15.28
CA MET A 150 -0.19 14.50 -14.72
C MET A 150 0.44 13.12 -14.89
N ARG A 151 -0.38 12.10 -15.22
CA ARG A 151 0.04 10.73 -15.54
C ARG A 151 1.04 10.16 -14.54
N TYR A 152 0.82 10.43 -13.25
CA TYR A 152 1.68 9.92 -12.19
C TYR A 152 1.54 8.40 -12.12
N SER A 153 2.66 7.71 -12.30
CA SER A 153 2.70 6.26 -12.31
C SER A 153 3.77 5.73 -11.38
N VAL A 154 3.47 4.59 -10.75
CA VAL A 154 4.33 3.98 -9.73
C VAL A 154 4.39 2.48 -9.93
N GLY A 155 5.58 1.92 -9.74
CA GLY A 155 5.83 0.48 -9.79
C GLY A 155 6.88 0.08 -8.76
N ILE A 156 6.76 -1.14 -8.21
CA ILE A 156 7.81 -1.76 -7.38
C ILE A 156 8.90 -2.38 -8.26
N THR A 157 8.53 -2.76 -9.48
CA THR A 157 9.45 -3.22 -10.52
C THR A 157 9.44 -2.22 -11.69
N THR A 158 10.32 -2.43 -12.66
CA THR A 158 10.29 -1.65 -13.91
C THR A 158 9.10 -2.00 -14.81
N ASP A 159 8.41 -3.10 -14.51
CA ASP A 159 7.34 -3.64 -15.30
C ASP A 159 5.99 -3.31 -14.64
N ASN A 160 4.95 -3.15 -15.48
CA ASN A 160 3.56 -2.92 -15.05
C ASN A 160 3.36 -1.76 -14.06
N PRO A 161 3.79 -0.53 -14.39
CA PRO A 161 3.50 0.63 -13.55
C PRO A 161 2.00 0.89 -13.49
N ARG A 162 1.53 1.37 -12.34
CA ARG A 162 0.13 1.72 -12.10
C ARG A 162 -0.01 3.23 -12.04
N GLU A 163 -1.00 3.77 -12.74
CA GLU A 163 -1.30 5.21 -12.72
C GLU A 163 -2.31 5.52 -11.62
N PHE A 164 -2.12 6.64 -10.91
CA PHE A 164 -2.98 7.04 -9.79
C PHE A 164 -3.55 8.44 -9.98
N VAL A 165 -4.71 8.67 -9.39
CA VAL A 165 -5.26 10.01 -9.11
C VAL A 165 -5.40 10.19 -7.61
N LEU A 166 -5.07 11.39 -7.14
CA LEU A 166 -5.07 11.73 -5.71
C LEU A 166 -5.54 13.17 -5.53
N SER A 167 -6.36 13.40 -4.51
CA SER A 167 -6.54 14.70 -3.89
C SER A 167 -6.50 14.54 -2.38
N MET A 168 -5.63 15.29 -1.72
CA MET A 168 -5.55 15.30 -0.27
C MET A 168 -5.11 16.65 0.28
N THR A 169 -5.40 16.85 1.56
CA THR A 169 -4.89 17.97 2.34
C THR A 169 -4.08 17.41 3.50
N LEU A 170 -2.86 17.90 3.65
CA LEU A 170 -1.96 17.61 4.76
C LEU A 170 -1.94 18.82 5.69
N VAL A 171 -2.19 18.61 6.98
CA VAL A 171 -2.10 19.64 8.02
C VAL A 171 -1.03 19.23 9.01
N ARG A 172 0.02 20.05 9.15
CA ARG A 172 1.05 19.81 10.16
C ARG A 172 0.48 20.15 11.54
N VAL A 173 0.30 19.16 12.40
CA VAL A 173 -0.23 19.36 13.76
C VAL A 173 0.90 19.72 14.72
N LEU A 174 1.97 18.94 14.65
CA LEU A 174 3.23 19.11 15.38
C LEU A 174 4.39 18.84 14.43
N LYS A 175 5.62 19.17 14.86
CA LYS A 175 6.83 19.12 14.02
C LYS A 175 6.94 17.88 13.11
N LYS A 176 6.48 16.71 13.57
CA LYS A 176 6.54 15.45 12.83
C LYS A 176 5.25 14.63 12.90
N THR A 177 4.12 15.30 13.14
CA THR A 177 2.79 14.69 13.18
C THR A 177 1.88 15.45 12.23
N PHE A 178 1.19 14.70 11.37
CA PHE A 178 0.34 15.25 10.33
C PHE A 178 -1.05 14.66 10.39
N ASP A 179 -2.04 15.51 10.21
CA ASP A 179 -3.39 15.10 9.87
C ASP A 179 -3.55 15.12 8.36
N ILE A 180 -4.10 14.05 7.80
CA ILE A 180 -4.29 13.86 6.36
C ILE A 180 -5.77 13.70 6.09
N LYS A 181 -6.33 14.56 5.25
CA LYS A 181 -7.68 14.40 4.71
C LYS A 181 -7.58 13.93 3.26
N VAL A 182 -7.97 12.68 3.01
CA VAL A 182 -8.00 12.09 1.67
C VAL A 182 -9.35 12.40 1.03
N GLY A 183 -9.36 13.29 0.04
CA GLY A 183 -10.54 13.62 -0.74
C GLY A 183 -10.86 12.56 -1.79
N LYS A 184 -9.82 12.04 -2.45
CA LYS A 184 -9.93 10.96 -3.42
C LYS A 184 -8.57 10.30 -3.61
N LEU A 185 -8.52 8.98 -3.64
CA LEU A 185 -7.37 8.22 -4.14
C LEU A 185 -7.88 7.00 -4.91
N SER A 186 -7.42 6.79 -6.15
CA SER A 186 -7.86 5.67 -6.98
C SER A 186 -6.83 5.37 -8.07
N GLN A 187 -6.82 4.12 -8.54
CA GLN A 187 -5.98 3.68 -9.64
C GLN A 187 -6.69 3.89 -11.00
N ILE A 188 -5.94 4.24 -12.03
CA ILE A 188 -6.42 4.35 -13.41
C ILE A 188 -6.06 3.10 -14.19
N GLY A 189 -6.94 2.70 -15.12
CA GLY A 189 -6.62 1.71 -16.15
C GLY A 189 -6.81 0.25 -15.73
N ILE A 190 -7.46 0.00 -14.59
CA ILE A 190 -7.89 -1.33 -14.16
C ILE A 190 -9.40 -1.50 -14.33
N SER A 191 -9.84 -2.76 -14.43
CA SER A 191 -11.27 -3.11 -14.29
C SER A 191 -11.68 -2.82 -12.85
N ASP A 192 -12.86 -2.21 -12.68
CA ASP A 192 -13.50 -2.01 -11.37
C ASP A 192 -12.58 -1.34 -10.32
N PRO A 193 -12.07 -0.11 -10.59
CA PRO A 193 -11.20 0.58 -9.66
C PRO A 193 -11.98 1.02 -8.42
N VAL A 194 -11.41 0.76 -7.26
CA VAL A 194 -11.93 1.32 -6.01
C VAL A 194 -11.45 2.74 -5.79
N GLN A 195 -12.23 3.53 -5.06
CA GLN A 195 -11.89 4.88 -4.61
C GLN A 195 -11.78 4.93 -3.09
N LEU A 196 -10.59 5.30 -2.60
CA LEU A 196 -10.32 5.53 -1.19
C LEU A 196 -10.60 6.99 -0.81
N THR A 197 -11.28 7.19 0.31
CA THR A 197 -11.46 8.47 1.00
C THR A 197 -11.29 8.28 2.50
N GLY A 198 -10.96 9.33 3.25
CA GLY A 198 -10.88 9.22 4.71
C GLY A 198 -10.07 10.30 5.41
N GLN A 199 -9.82 10.05 6.70
CA GLN A 199 -8.99 10.86 7.56
C GLN A 199 -7.94 9.96 8.20
N CYS A 200 -6.69 10.40 8.12
CA CYS A 200 -5.53 9.66 8.59
C CYS A 200 -4.64 10.56 9.43
N SER A 201 -3.78 9.95 10.23
CA SER A 201 -2.64 10.62 10.85
C SER A 201 -1.35 9.89 10.52
N LEU A 202 -0.27 10.65 10.37
CA LEU A 202 1.08 10.14 10.18
C LEU A 202 1.99 10.75 11.24
N GLU A 203 2.73 9.90 11.96
CA GLU A 203 3.69 10.31 12.97
C GLU A 203 5.07 9.71 12.65
N LYS A 204 6.10 10.56 12.53
CA LYS A 204 7.50 10.08 12.47
C LYS A 204 7.98 9.81 13.89
N VAL A 205 8.21 8.54 14.22
CA VAL A 205 8.60 8.08 15.55
C VAL A 205 10.10 7.82 15.71
N VAL A 206 10.82 7.60 14.60
CA VAL A 206 12.29 7.44 14.56
C VAL A 206 12.85 8.34 13.45
N GLY A 207 14.09 8.82 13.61
CA GLY A 207 14.80 9.63 12.61
C GLY A 207 14.50 11.13 12.65
N ILE A 208 13.73 11.61 13.64
CA ILE A 208 13.34 13.02 13.84
C ILE A 208 14.51 14.02 13.77
N THR A 209 15.71 13.61 14.20
CA THR A 209 16.92 14.44 14.27
C THR A 209 17.95 14.13 13.19
N ILE A 210 17.69 13.14 12.33
CA ILE A 210 18.58 12.72 11.26
C ILE A 210 18.13 13.41 9.98
N PRO A 211 19.00 14.16 9.28
CA PRO A 211 18.64 14.75 8.00
C PRO A 211 18.32 13.69 6.93
N GLY A 212 17.26 13.92 6.15
CA GLY A 212 16.78 12.99 5.12
C GLY A 212 15.75 11.99 5.63
N ILE A 213 15.29 11.11 4.75
CA ILE A 213 14.24 10.12 5.06
C ILE A 213 14.77 8.75 5.48
N LEU A 214 16.05 8.45 5.23
CA LEU A 214 16.61 7.12 5.47
C LEU A 214 16.79 6.87 6.97
N GLY A 215 16.25 5.76 7.46
CA GLY A 215 16.20 5.39 8.87
C GLY A 215 14.98 5.92 9.62
N ASP A 216 14.11 6.68 8.95
CA ASP A 216 12.86 7.14 9.54
C ASP A 216 11.87 6.00 9.71
N HIS A 217 11.16 5.99 10.83
CA HIS A 217 10.01 5.11 11.04
C HIS A 217 8.75 5.94 11.19
N TYR A 218 7.70 5.53 10.49
CA TYR A 218 6.42 6.21 10.49
C TYR A 218 5.32 5.30 11.03
N LEU A 219 4.49 5.84 11.91
CA LEU A 219 3.23 5.24 12.32
C LEU A 219 2.08 5.93 11.59
N PHE A 220 1.28 5.13 10.92
CA PHE A 220 0.11 5.58 10.19
C PHE A 220 -1.16 5.02 10.83
N ASN A 221 -2.13 5.89 11.04
CA ASN A 221 -3.43 5.53 11.60
C ASN A 221 -4.54 6.26 10.81
N GLY A 222 -5.80 5.83 10.92
CA GLY A 222 -6.87 6.43 10.16
C GLY A 222 -8.08 5.55 9.94
N LYS A 223 -9.09 6.15 9.31
CA LYS A 223 -10.32 5.48 8.90
C LYS A 223 -10.99 6.22 7.74
N GLY A 224 -11.89 5.54 7.04
CA GLY A 224 -12.63 6.14 5.95
C GLY A 224 -13.50 5.16 5.18
N LEU A 225 -13.68 5.44 3.89
CA LEU A 225 -14.51 4.65 2.99
C LEU A 225 -13.74 4.25 1.73
N ILE A 226 -14.02 3.04 1.26
CA ILE A 226 -13.70 2.54 -0.08
C ILE A 226 -15.01 2.50 -0.84
N SER A 227 -15.08 3.12 -2.01
CA SER A 227 -16.24 3.11 -2.89
C SER A 227 -15.92 2.42 -4.21
N GLU A 228 -16.73 1.45 -4.59
CA GLU A 228 -16.66 0.77 -5.89
C GLU A 228 -17.51 1.51 -6.94
N ALA A 229 -17.26 1.22 -8.22
CA ALA A 229 -17.95 1.87 -9.33
C ALA A 229 -19.46 1.54 -9.39
N ASP A 230 -19.87 0.41 -8.83
CA ASP A 230 -21.26 -0.05 -8.77
C ASP A 230 -22.02 0.49 -7.54
N GLY A 231 -21.35 1.26 -6.68
CA GLY A 231 -21.91 1.85 -5.47
C GLY A 231 -21.79 0.99 -4.21
N HIS A 232 -21.16 -0.18 -4.28
CA HIS A 232 -20.78 -0.94 -3.08
C HIS A 232 -19.70 -0.18 -2.30
N ASN A 233 -19.89 -0.03 -1.00
CA ASN A 233 -18.94 0.64 -0.12
C ASN A 233 -18.42 -0.29 0.99
N PHE A 234 -17.16 -0.09 1.35
CA PHE A 234 -16.53 -0.69 2.52
C PHE A 234 -16.04 0.42 3.44
N SER A 235 -16.33 0.32 4.73
CA SER A 235 -15.66 1.15 5.73
C SER A 235 -14.32 0.54 6.10
N TRP A 236 -13.28 1.36 6.18
CA TRP A 236 -11.95 0.91 6.58
C TRP A 236 -11.49 1.62 7.85
N ALA A 237 -10.78 0.91 8.71
CA ALA A 237 -10.15 1.47 9.90
C ALA A 237 -8.84 0.74 10.21
N ILE A 238 -7.81 1.50 10.56
CA ILE A 238 -6.57 0.95 11.07
C ILE A 238 -6.81 0.52 12.52
N ALA A 239 -6.84 -0.79 12.75
CA ALA A 239 -7.07 -1.39 14.05
C ALA A 239 -5.79 -1.41 14.89
N LEU A 240 -4.65 -1.68 14.24
CA LEU A 240 -3.30 -1.52 14.81
C LEU A 240 -2.49 -0.61 13.88
N PRO A 241 -1.87 0.47 14.41
CA PRO A 241 -1.12 1.43 13.59
C PRO A 241 -0.17 0.75 12.61
N LEU A 242 -0.18 1.21 11.37
CA LEU A 242 0.69 0.69 10.32
C LEU A 242 2.10 1.28 10.50
N LEU A 243 3.10 0.43 10.66
CA LEU A 243 4.51 0.83 10.78
C LEU A 243 5.17 0.73 9.41
N LYS A 244 5.77 1.83 8.97
CA LYS A 244 6.63 1.86 7.78
C LYS A 244 8.05 2.23 8.19
N LYS A 245 9.03 1.47 7.69
CA LYS A 245 10.46 1.68 7.99
C LYS A 245 11.18 2.11 6.72
N MET A 246 11.77 3.30 6.73
CA MET A 246 12.54 3.83 5.61
C MET A 246 13.96 3.25 5.60
N GLU A 247 14.05 1.95 5.42
CA GLU A 247 15.29 1.19 5.37
C GLU A 247 15.42 0.50 4.01
N PRO A 248 16.66 0.23 3.53
CA PRO A 248 16.85 -0.47 2.26
C PRO A 248 16.12 -1.81 2.23
N GLY A 249 15.13 -1.95 1.35
CA GLY A 249 14.30 -3.15 1.21
C GLY A 249 12.99 -3.13 2.02
N CYS A 250 12.85 -2.25 3.01
CA CYS A 250 11.67 -2.18 3.89
C CYS A 250 10.73 -1.01 3.55
N ALA A 251 11.24 -0.02 2.83
CA ALA A 251 10.54 1.26 2.60
C ALA A 251 9.39 1.20 1.57
N VAL A 252 9.16 0.05 0.92
CA VAL A 252 8.19 -0.07 -0.17
C VAL A 252 6.75 -0.12 0.36
N VAL A 253 6.53 -0.78 1.49
CA VAL A 253 5.23 -1.01 2.13
C VAL A 253 5.35 -0.94 3.65
N CYS A 254 4.24 -0.95 4.36
CA CYS A 254 4.26 -1.12 5.81
C CYS A 254 4.70 -2.54 6.19
N VAL A 255 5.53 -2.66 7.22
CA VAL A 255 6.09 -3.95 7.71
C VAL A 255 5.30 -4.53 8.87
N LYS A 256 4.31 -3.79 9.38
CA LYS A 256 3.47 -4.19 10.52
C LYS A 256 2.20 -3.36 10.57
N GLY A 257 1.16 -3.96 11.15
CA GLY A 257 -0.08 -3.30 11.51
C GLY A 257 -1.27 -4.03 10.91
N VAL A 258 -2.47 -3.60 11.29
CA VAL A 258 -3.70 -4.32 10.97
C VAL A 258 -4.77 -3.34 10.54
N VAL A 259 -5.44 -3.65 9.43
CA VAL A 259 -6.59 -2.91 8.92
C VAL A 259 -7.82 -3.79 8.92
N ASP A 260 -8.93 -3.24 9.36
CA ASP A 260 -10.25 -3.83 9.19
C ASP A 260 -10.99 -3.13 8.05
N LEU A 261 -11.51 -3.91 7.11
CA LEU A 261 -12.52 -3.49 6.15
C LEU A 261 -13.86 -4.14 6.55
N ASN A 262 -14.92 -3.34 6.65
CA ASN A 262 -16.27 -3.85 6.85
C ASN A 262 -17.09 -3.55 5.60
N ASP A 263 -17.64 -4.62 5.04
CA ASP A 263 -18.64 -4.56 3.98
C ASP A 263 -19.98 -4.11 4.60
N ASP A 264 -20.40 -2.89 4.28
CA ASP A 264 -21.61 -2.29 4.84
C ASP A 264 -22.89 -3.02 4.37
N LYS A 265 -22.83 -3.75 3.24
CA LYS A 265 -23.97 -4.43 2.62
C LYS A 265 -24.12 -5.86 3.13
N ASP A 266 -23.02 -6.61 3.17
CA ASP A 266 -23.05 -8.03 3.55
C ASP A 266 -22.66 -8.28 5.01
N ASN A 267 -22.30 -7.22 5.77
CA ASN A 267 -21.80 -7.30 7.14
C ASN A 267 -20.62 -8.30 7.27
N LYS A 268 -19.78 -8.34 6.24
CA LYS A 268 -18.56 -9.15 6.20
C LYS A 268 -17.39 -8.30 6.66
N ARG A 269 -16.56 -8.89 7.53
CA ARG A 269 -15.31 -8.28 7.96
C ARG A 269 -14.15 -8.93 7.21
N ILE A 270 -13.27 -8.08 6.71
CA ILE A 270 -11.98 -8.44 6.11
C ILE A 270 -10.92 -7.85 7.03
N ASN A 271 -10.03 -8.69 7.53
CA ASN A 271 -8.88 -8.25 8.31
C ASN A 271 -7.62 -8.38 7.46
N ILE A 272 -6.85 -7.32 7.35
CA ILE A 272 -5.61 -7.24 6.56
C ILE A 272 -4.46 -7.06 7.55
N ASP A 273 -3.62 -8.08 7.67
CA ASP A 273 -2.46 -8.12 8.57
C ASP A 273 -1.17 -8.00 7.76
N TYR A 274 -0.40 -6.93 8.05
CA TYR A 274 0.87 -6.61 7.40
C TYR A 274 2.08 -7.31 8.03
N ASP A 275 1.92 -8.04 9.14
CA ASP A 275 2.98 -8.84 9.77
C ASP A 275 2.44 -10.20 10.24
N PRO A 276 1.96 -11.05 9.31
CA PRO A 276 1.29 -12.31 9.65
C PRO A 276 2.19 -13.37 10.30
N PHE A 277 3.49 -13.11 10.36
CA PHE A 277 4.50 -13.96 10.98
C PHE A 277 5.15 -13.33 12.22
N GLU A 278 4.67 -12.16 12.65
CA GLU A 278 5.13 -11.41 13.84
C GLU A 278 6.65 -11.22 13.90
N ASN A 279 7.26 -10.94 12.74
CA ASN A 279 8.71 -10.83 12.59
C ASN A 279 9.16 -9.48 12.05
N GLU A 280 8.21 -8.60 11.70
CA GLU A 280 8.44 -7.30 11.07
C GLU A 280 9.38 -7.39 9.86
N ALA A 281 9.26 -8.48 9.09
CA ALA A 281 10.08 -8.72 7.92
C ALA A 281 9.84 -7.66 6.85
N CYS A 282 10.91 -7.30 6.15
CA CYS A 282 10.87 -6.39 5.00
C CYS A 282 10.46 -7.13 3.73
N ASP A 283 9.43 -7.95 3.85
CA ASP A 283 8.76 -8.56 2.72
C ASP A 283 7.51 -7.76 2.36
N ARG A 284 6.74 -8.26 1.41
CA ARG A 284 5.51 -7.63 0.94
C ARG A 284 4.30 -8.52 1.22
N PHE A 285 4.47 -9.51 2.11
CA PHE A 285 3.45 -10.50 2.40
C PHE A 285 2.42 -9.92 3.36
N VAL A 286 1.17 -10.04 2.94
CA VAL A 286 0.02 -9.58 3.70
C VAL A 286 -0.99 -10.71 3.78
N ARG A 287 -1.62 -10.86 4.93
CA ARG A 287 -2.68 -11.85 5.15
C ARG A 287 -4.04 -11.18 5.20
N ALA A 288 -4.92 -11.56 4.29
CA ALA A 288 -6.34 -11.26 4.37
C ALA A 288 -7.08 -12.41 5.07
N THR A 289 -7.85 -12.09 6.11
CA THR A 289 -8.83 -13.00 6.71
C THR A 289 -10.23 -12.55 6.33
N ILE A 290 -10.90 -13.31 5.47
CA ILE A 290 -12.23 -12.99 4.92
C ILE A 290 -13.21 -14.06 5.39
N ALA A 291 -14.13 -13.70 6.29
CA ALA A 291 -15.10 -14.65 6.85
C ALA A 291 -14.46 -15.95 7.39
N GLY A 292 -13.30 -15.83 8.03
CA GLY A 292 -12.53 -16.96 8.57
C GLY A 292 -11.63 -17.69 7.57
N LYS A 293 -11.71 -17.38 6.27
CA LYS A 293 -10.78 -17.90 5.26
C LYS A 293 -9.52 -17.03 5.23
N ILE A 294 -8.36 -17.68 5.36
CA ILE A 294 -7.05 -17.05 5.30
C ILE A 294 -6.52 -17.10 3.88
N ILE A 295 -6.06 -15.95 3.37
CA ILE A 295 -5.45 -15.82 2.05
C ILE A 295 -4.25 -14.89 2.18
N ASP A 296 -3.08 -15.38 1.76
CA ASP A 296 -1.84 -14.59 1.74
C ASP A 296 -1.62 -14.04 0.32
N PHE A 297 -1.20 -12.78 0.22
CA PHE A 297 -0.87 -12.13 -1.05
C PHE A 297 0.33 -11.19 -0.91
N GLU A 298 0.97 -10.85 -2.03
CA GLU A 298 2.01 -9.83 -2.06
C GLU A 298 1.46 -8.49 -2.54
N ILE A 299 1.88 -7.39 -1.91
CA ILE A 299 1.63 -6.06 -2.43
C ILE A 299 2.56 -5.83 -3.63
N GLU A 300 1.97 -5.78 -4.81
CA GLU A 300 2.59 -5.26 -6.05
C GLU A 300 2.53 -3.74 -6.09
#